data_AF-A0A7W0PZ21-F1
#
_entry.id   AF-A0A7W0PZ21-F1
#
_cell.length_a   1.000
_cell.length_b   1.000
_cell.length_c   1.000
_cell.angle_alpha   90.00
_cell.angle_beta   90.00
_cell.angle_gamma   90.00
#
_symmetry.space_group_name_H-M   'P 1'
#
loop_
_entity.id
_entity.type
_entity.pdbx_description
1 polymer ?
#
loop_
_entity_poly.entity_id
_entity_poly.type
_entity_poly.pdbx_seq_one_letter_code
_entity_poly.pdbx_strand_id
1 'polypeptide(L)' 'MSSSQLLHYLDESGWHVDVRESSFAYSAVADRGKDRLAAWGLSHPAVITLLFEQARAAAQPEGRTALS' A
#
# COMPACT_ATOMS: atom_id res chain seq x y z
N MET A 1 6.91 -12.19 2.54
CA MET A 1 6.91 -11.23 3.66
C MET A 1 5.58 -11.34 4.38
N SER A 2 5.56 -11.22 5.71
CA SER A 2 4.31 -11.16 6.49
C SER A 2 3.64 -9.79 6.37
N SER A 3 2.35 -9.70 6.72
CA SER A 3 1.64 -8.42 6.82
C SER A 3 2.35 -7.42 7.74
N SER A 4 2.92 -7.88 8.86
CA SER A 4 3.67 -7.02 9.78
C SER A 4 4.95 -6.45 9.17
N GLN A 5 5.68 -7.24 8.38
CA GLN A 5 6.88 -6.77 7.67
C GLN A 5 6.54 -5.73 6.60
N LEU A 6 5.43 -5.93 5.87
CA LEU A 6 4.99 -4.98 4.85
C LEU A 6 4.51 -3.66 5.47
N LEU A 7 3.77 -3.72 6.59
CA LEU A 7 3.34 -2.53 7.32
C LEU A 7 4.53 -1.76 7.90
N HIS A 8 5.51 -2.47 8.46
CA HIS A 8 6.75 -1.85 8.96
C HIS A 8 7.51 -1.12 7.85
N TYR A 9 7.66 -1.76 6.69
CA TYR A 9 8.30 -1.12 5.54
C TYR A 9 7.55 0.15 5.09
N LEU A 10 6.22 0.11 5.07
CA LEU A 10 5.39 1.26 4.71
C LEU A 10 5.59 2.41 5.71
N ASP A 11 5.61 2.12 7.01
CA ASP A 11 5.87 3.08 8.09
C ASP A 11 7.26 3.71 7.96
N GLU A 12 8.31 2.91 7.78
CA GLU A 12 9.68 3.38 7.54
C GLU A 12 9.80 4.23 6.26
N SER A 13 8.93 3.97 5.26
CA SER A 13 8.83 4.73 4.02
C SER A 13 7.95 5.99 4.13
N GLY A 14 7.47 6.30 5.34
CA GLY A 14 6.67 7.48 5.69
C GLY A 14 5.18 7.35 5.41
N TRP A 15 4.68 6.16 5.10
CA TRP A 15 3.25 5.90 4.93
C TRP A 15 2.59 5.57 6.26
N HIS A 16 1.57 6.34 6.63
CA HIS A 16 0.70 5.99 7.74
C HIS A 16 -0.47 5.14 7.24
N VAL A 17 -0.61 3.92 7.76
CA VAL A 17 -1.60 2.94 7.28
C VAL A 17 -2.70 2.72 8.31
N ASP A 18 -3.96 2.97 7.93
CA ASP A 18 -5.16 2.57 8.69
C ASP A 18 -5.81 1.36 8.00
N VAL A 19 -5.94 0.24 8.71
CA VAL A 19 -6.60 -0.97 8.22
C VAL A 19 -7.86 -1.20 9.03
N ARG A 20 -9.00 -1.32 8.36
CA ARG A 20 -10.30 -1.58 8.96
C ARG A 20 -10.86 -2.89 8.46
N GLU A 21 -11.43 -3.64 9.40
CA GLU A 21 -12.21 -4.83 9.12
C GLU A 21 -13.70 -4.49 9.13
N SER A 22 -14.42 -5.06 8.17
CA SER A 22 -15.87 -5.13 8.13
C SER A 22 -16.28 -6.59 8.11
N SER A 23 -17.57 -6.89 8.30
CA SER A 23 -18.07 -8.26 8.47
C SER A 23 -17.62 -9.30 7.43
N PHE A 24 -17.23 -8.87 6.22
CA PHE A 24 -16.81 -9.77 5.14
C PHE A 24 -15.59 -9.29 4.35
N ALA A 25 -14.97 -8.17 4.74
CA ALA A 25 -13.92 -7.55 3.95
C ALA A 25 -13.02 -6.65 4.79
N TYR A 26 -11.84 -6.38 4.25
CA TYR A 26 -10.86 -5.44 4.78
C TYR A 26 -10.71 -4.26 3.84
N SER A 27 -10.48 -3.09 4.42
CA SER A 27 -10.11 -1.86 3.70
C SER A 27 -8.86 -1.30 4.34
N ALA A 28 -7.92 -0.79 3.54
CA ALA A 28 -6.77 -0.05 4.04
C ALA A 28 -6.62 1.28 3.31
N VAL A 29 -6.23 2.31 4.06
CA VAL A 29 -5.84 3.62 3.53
C VAL A 29 -4.41 3.90 3.98
N ALA A 30 -3.57 4.35 3.05
CA ALA A 30 -2.20 4.77 3.29
C ALA A 30 -2.06 6.26 2.95
N ASP A 31 -1.59 7.07 3.88
CA ASP A 31 -1.35 8.50 3.68
C ASP A 31 0.15 8.84 3.82
N ARG A 32 0.69 9.63 2.89
CA ARG A 32 2.07 10.17 2.93
C ARG A 32 2.12 11.58 2.36
N GLY A 33 2.07 12.58 3.22
CA GLY A 33 2.03 13.99 2.81
C GLY A 33 0.77 14.32 2.02
N LYS A 34 0.90 14.53 0.71
CA LYS A 34 -0.25 14.75 -0.20
C LYS A 34 -0.68 13.49 -0.94
N ASP A 35 0.10 12.41 -0.87
CA ASP A 35 -0.22 11.14 -1.51
C ASP A 35 -1.18 10.34 -0.64
N ARG A 36 -2.18 9.73 -1.27
CA ARG A 36 -3.14 8.82 -0.62
C ARG A 36 -3.35 7.59 -1.49
N LEU A 37 -3.27 6.41 -0.88
CA LEU A 37 -3.54 5.12 -1.48
C LEU A 37 -4.68 4.43 -0.75
N ALA A 38 -5.44 3.60 -1.46
CA ALA A 38 -6.53 2.81 -0.89
C ALA A 38 -6.57 1.42 -1.52
N ALA A 39 -6.86 0.42 -0.69
CA ALA A 39 -7.04 -0.97 -1.10
C ALA A 39 -8.22 -1.60 -0.35
N TRP A 40 -8.90 -2.53 -1.03
CA TRP A 40 -10.00 -3.33 -0.47
C TRP A 40 -9.84 -4.79 -0.88
N GLY A 41 -10.28 -5.71 -0.03
CA GLY A 41 -10.15 -7.14 -0.30
C GLY A 41 -10.78 -8.03 0.75
N LEU A 42 -10.82 -9.33 0.47
CA LEU A 42 -11.47 -10.32 1.33
C LEU A 42 -10.56 -10.87 2.45
N SER A 43 -9.29 -10.47 2.48
CA SER A 43 -8.35 -10.88 3.53
C SER A 43 -7.38 -9.77 3.88
N HIS A 44 -7.02 -9.70 5.16
CA HIS A 44 -6.06 -8.74 5.69
C HIS A 44 -4.70 -8.79 4.95
N PRO A 45 -4.09 -9.97 4.66
CA PRO A 45 -2.84 -10.03 3.92
C PRO A 45 -2.95 -9.53 2.48
N ALA A 46 -4.07 -9.80 1.79
CA ALA A 46 -4.26 -9.36 0.42
C ALA A 46 -4.34 -7.83 0.32
N VAL A 47 -5.08 -7.19 1.23
CA VAL A 47 -5.21 -5.73 1.29
C VAL A 47 -3.86 -5.05 1.55
N ILE A 48 -3.08 -5.55 2.51
CA ILE A 48 -1.75 -4.99 2.80
C ILE A 48 -0.79 -5.19 1.64
N THR A 49 -0.85 -6.35 0.96
CA THR A 49 -0.02 -6.62 -0.22
C THR A 49 -0.34 -5.65 -1.35
N LEU A 50 -1.62 -5.40 -1.62
CA LEU A 50 -2.05 -4.43 -2.64
C LEU A 50 -1.55 -3.02 -2.33
N LEU A 51 -1.71 -2.57 -1.08
CA LEU A 51 -1.26 -1.25 -0.64
C LEU A 51 0.26 -1.08 -0.78
N PHE A 52 1.02 -2.12 -0.42
CA PHE A 52 2.48 -2.15 -0.59
C PHE A 52 2.90 -2.05 -2.06
N GLU A 53 2.28 -2.83 -2.95
CA GLU A 53 2.59 -2.81 -4.38
C GLU A 53 2.27 -1.44 -5.00
N GLN A 54 1.16 -0.82 -4.61
CA GLN A 54 0.81 0.56 -5.02
C GLN A 54 1.84 1.58 -4.53
N ALA A 55 2.25 1.50 -3.25
CA ALA A 55 3.26 2.39 -2.68
C ALA A 55 4.62 2.23 -3.35
N ARG A 56 5.00 0.99 -3.69
CA ARG A 56 6.24 0.69 -4.41
C ARG A 56 6.20 1.25 -5.84
N ALA A 57 5.07 1.11 -6.53
CA ALA A 57 4.87 1.68 -7.86
C ALA A 57 4.92 3.22 -7.84
N ALA A 58 4.31 3.85 -6.83
CA ALA A 58 4.35 5.31 -6.67
C ALA A 58 5.75 5.85 -6.32
N ALA A 59 6.61 5.03 -5.71
CA ALA A 59 7.99 5.37 -5.41
C ALA A 59 8.95 5.19 -6.61
N GLN A 60 8.53 4.46 -7.65
CA GLN A 60 9.29 4.37 -8.89
C GLN A 60 8.98 5.61 -9.75
N PRO A 61 9.93 6.53 -9.95
CA PRO A 61 9.72 7.61 -10.91
C PRO A 61 9.47 6.98 -12.29
N GLU A 62 8.46 7.48 -13.01
CA GLU A 62 8.20 7.07 -14.40
C GLU A 62 9.45 7.31 -15.24
N GLY A 63 10.23 6.25 -15.42
CA GLY A 63 11.55 6.27 -16.04
C GLY A 63 11.63 5.24 -17.16
N ARG A 64 10.66 5.26 -18.08
CA ARG A 64 10.81 4.70 -19.43
C ARG A 64 9.82 5.36 -20.38
N THR A 65 10.02 6.65 -20.63
CA THR A 65 9.85 7.15 -22.00
C THR A 65 10.62 6.18 -22.89
N ALA A 66 9.90 5.50 -23.77
CA ALA A 66 10.48 4.74 -24.85
C ALA A 66 11.34 5.70 -25.69
N LEU A 67 12.65 5.67 -25.46
CA LEU A 67 13.63 6.16 -26.42
C LEU A 67 14.21 4.91 -27.09
N SER A 68 13.64 4.57 -28.24
CA SER A 68 14.36 4.13 -29.44
C SER A 68 13.39 4.08 -30.62
#